data_AF-A0A920PYC9-F1
#
_entry.id   AF-A0A920PYC9-F1
#
_cell.length_a   1.000
_cell.length_b   1.000
_cell.length_c   1.000
_cell.angle_alpha   90.00
_cell.angle_beta   90.00
_cell.angle_gamma   90.00
#
_symmetry.space_group_name_H-M   'P 1'
#
loop_
_entity.id
_entity.type
_entity.pdbx_description
1 polymer ?
#
loop_
_entity_poly.entity_id
_entity_poly.type
_entity_poly.pdbx_seq_one_letter_code
_entity_poly.pdbx_strand_id
1 'polypeptide(L)'
;MFPVRLAVSIYLAVVLSTPLLWAQARTGEALFADSCAGCHLANVIPRALSVDNMRAMTPEAIVGALTDGSMQQQGSELSAADRQAIAEFITGRSLDSVAGDRLGWCAAGRAAAWSGLDSGPAWNGWGVDIANTRNQPAQHAGLNAEDIPKLTLKWAFGYPNANSAQSQPTVVGGRLFVASQRGEVYALDAKTGCKHWMYEAQSGVRSAISIARIDEGRSVVFFGDFNAHVYALDAETAWSFGLWRLMTTKAPASRARRCCMTVVLCSGLIIRRGACR
;
A
#
# COMPACT_ATOMS: atom_id res chain seq x y z
N MET A 1 84.49 -12.01 -42.14
CA MET A 1 83.75 -13.13 -41.53
C MET A 1 83.40 -12.77 -40.09
N PHE A 2 82.18 -12.29 -39.84
CA PHE A 2 81.50 -12.26 -38.53
C PHE A 2 80.00 -12.06 -38.83
N PRO A 3 79.11 -13.05 -38.57
CA PRO A 3 77.69 -12.87 -38.86
C PRO A 3 76.97 -12.24 -37.67
N VAL A 4 76.21 -11.18 -37.95
CA VAL A 4 75.25 -10.58 -37.02
C VAL A 4 74.03 -11.50 -36.96
N ARG A 5 73.68 -12.01 -35.76
CA ARG A 5 72.42 -12.73 -35.51
C ARG A 5 71.40 -11.78 -34.90
N LEU A 6 70.40 -11.38 -35.68
CA LEU A 6 69.19 -10.74 -35.17
C LEU A 6 68.31 -11.82 -34.53
N ALA A 7 68.11 -11.77 -33.22
CA ALA A 7 67.13 -12.59 -32.52
C ALA A 7 65.81 -11.81 -32.44
N VAL A 8 64.80 -12.26 -33.19
CA VAL A 8 63.43 -11.74 -33.09
C VAL A 8 62.69 -12.60 -32.07
N SER A 9 62.49 -12.07 -30.87
CA SER A 9 61.66 -12.71 -29.84
C SER A 9 60.18 -12.40 -30.11
N ILE A 10 59.45 -13.40 -30.60
CA ILE A 10 57.99 -13.34 -30.72
C ILE A 10 57.39 -13.64 -29.35
N TYR A 11 56.92 -12.61 -28.65
CA TYR A 11 56.11 -12.78 -27.44
C TYR A 11 54.69 -13.20 -27.83
N LEU A 12 54.34 -14.46 -27.59
CA LEU A 12 52.98 -14.96 -27.70
C LEU A 12 52.18 -14.49 -26.49
N ALA A 13 51.35 -13.45 -26.66
CA ALA A 13 50.43 -13.01 -25.62
C ALA A 13 49.28 -14.02 -25.47
N VAL A 14 49.36 -14.86 -24.44
CA VAL A 14 48.24 -15.74 -24.04
C VAL A 14 47.19 -14.87 -23.34
N VAL A 15 46.11 -14.55 -24.06
CA VAL A 15 44.93 -13.91 -23.47
C VAL A 15 44.17 -14.97 -22.66
N LEU A 16 44.36 -14.98 -21.34
CA LEU A 16 43.55 -15.76 -20.40
C LEU A 16 42.15 -15.13 -20.35
N SER A 17 41.23 -15.61 -21.16
CA SER A 17 39.81 -15.34 -21.00
C SER A 17 39.30 -16.11 -19.77
N THR A 18 39.21 -15.44 -18.62
CA THR A 18 38.45 -15.95 -17.47
C THR A 18 36.97 -15.99 -17.87
N PRO A 19 36.31 -17.16 -17.89
CA PRO A 19 34.86 -17.17 -18.06
C PRO A 19 34.25 -16.49 -16.84
N LEU A 20 33.56 -15.38 -17.07
CA LEU A 20 32.61 -14.83 -16.11
C LEU A 20 31.54 -15.89 -15.91
N LEU A 21 31.69 -16.69 -14.84
CA LEU A 21 30.62 -17.55 -14.32
C LEU A 21 29.51 -16.63 -13.83
N TRP A 22 28.58 -16.28 -14.71
CA TRP A 22 27.29 -15.79 -14.29
C TRP A 22 26.63 -16.93 -13.51
N ALA A 23 26.47 -16.75 -12.21
CA ALA A 23 25.60 -17.60 -11.42
C ALA A 23 24.24 -17.60 -12.11
N GLN A 24 23.84 -18.74 -12.69
CA GLN A 24 22.51 -18.87 -13.27
C GLN A 24 21.50 -18.56 -12.17
N ALA A 25 20.66 -17.55 -12.41
CA ALA A 25 19.56 -17.25 -11.52
C ALA A 25 18.73 -18.53 -11.35
N ARG A 26 18.53 -18.96 -10.10
CA ARG A 26 17.72 -20.15 -9.80
C ARG A 26 16.30 -19.90 -10.30
N THR A 27 15.70 -20.90 -10.95
CA THR A 27 14.33 -20.78 -11.44
C THR A 27 13.36 -20.77 -10.26
N GLY A 28 12.21 -20.09 -10.44
CA GLY A 28 11.16 -20.08 -9.42
C GLY A 28 10.65 -21.48 -9.06
N GLU A 29 10.64 -22.39 -10.03
CA GLU A 29 10.30 -23.81 -9.85
C GLU A 29 11.28 -24.52 -8.91
N ALA A 30 12.58 -24.38 -9.16
CA ALA A 30 13.61 -24.99 -8.32
C ALA A 30 13.57 -24.43 -6.89
N LEU A 31 13.44 -23.11 -6.78
CA LEU A 31 13.30 -22.42 -5.49
C LEU A 31 12.06 -22.91 -4.71
N PHE A 32 10.93 -23.08 -5.39
CA PHE A 32 9.72 -23.60 -4.75
C PHE A 32 9.89 -25.05 -4.30
N ALA A 33 10.50 -25.90 -5.14
CA ALA A 33 10.80 -27.29 -4.80
C ALA A 33 11.68 -27.38 -3.54
N ASP A 34 12.72 -26.56 -3.47
CA ASP A 34 13.69 -26.59 -2.37
C ASP A 34 13.13 -26.04 -1.05
N SER A 35 12.31 -24.98 -1.10
CA SER A 35 11.97 -24.18 0.08
C SER A 35 10.49 -24.21 0.48
N CYS A 36 9.59 -24.66 -0.40
CA CYS A 36 8.14 -24.47 -0.21
C CYS A 36 7.33 -25.77 -0.36
N ALA A 37 7.74 -26.66 -1.27
CA ALA A 37 6.99 -27.84 -1.68
C ALA A 37 6.58 -28.76 -0.53
N GLY A 38 7.48 -28.96 0.45
CA GLY A 38 7.25 -29.83 1.61
C GLY A 38 6.03 -29.44 2.46
N CYS A 39 5.65 -28.15 2.46
CA CYS A 39 4.50 -27.65 3.21
C CYS A 39 3.27 -27.40 2.33
N HIS A 40 3.46 -27.02 1.08
CA HIS A 40 2.39 -26.46 0.22
C HIS A 40 1.84 -27.40 -0.86
N LEU A 41 2.51 -28.52 -1.20
CA LEU A 41 2.05 -29.42 -2.28
C LEU A 41 1.04 -30.48 -1.85
N ALA A 42 0.99 -30.86 -0.56
CA ALA A 42 0.23 -32.04 -0.14
C ALA A 42 -0.74 -31.80 1.03
N ASN A 43 -1.15 -30.53 1.28
CA ASN A 43 -2.00 -30.18 2.44
C ASN A 43 -1.48 -30.79 3.75
N VAL A 44 -0.15 -30.90 3.87
CA VAL A 44 0.53 -31.68 4.94
C VAL A 44 0.37 -30.98 6.29
N ILE A 45 0.12 -29.66 6.28
CA ILE A 45 0.04 -28.83 7.48
C ILE A 45 -1.28 -28.04 7.43
N PRO A 46 -2.15 -28.14 8.46
CA PRO A 46 -3.45 -27.45 8.49
C PRO A 46 -3.41 -25.91 8.37
N ARG A 47 -2.25 -25.30 8.59
CA ARG A 47 -2.03 -23.85 8.50
C ARG A 47 -1.46 -23.39 7.15
N ALA A 48 -0.98 -24.31 6.31
CA ALA A 48 -0.38 -23.97 5.03
C ALA A 48 -1.43 -24.03 3.92
N LEU A 49 -1.51 -22.97 3.11
CA LEU A 49 -2.38 -22.93 1.94
C LEU A 49 -1.84 -23.84 0.83
N SER A 50 -2.69 -24.62 0.15
CA SER A 50 -2.25 -25.43 -0.99
C SER A 50 -1.69 -24.56 -2.13
N VAL A 51 -0.78 -25.11 -2.94
CA VAL A 51 -0.27 -24.41 -4.13
C VAL A 51 -1.40 -24.00 -5.09
N ASP A 52 -2.46 -24.82 -5.20
CA ASP A 52 -3.59 -24.52 -6.06
C ASP A 52 -4.40 -23.32 -5.59
N ASN A 53 -4.54 -23.15 -4.28
CA ASN A 53 -5.17 -21.95 -3.73
C ASN A 53 -4.27 -20.72 -3.88
N MET A 54 -2.94 -20.89 -3.78
CA MET A 54 -2.00 -19.80 -4.01
C MET A 54 -1.96 -19.33 -5.47
N ARG A 55 -2.25 -20.20 -6.44
CA ARG A 55 -2.37 -19.79 -7.87
C ARG A 55 -3.41 -18.69 -8.09
N ALA A 56 -4.47 -18.65 -7.29
CA ALA A 56 -5.48 -17.60 -7.35
C ALA A 56 -4.98 -16.24 -6.80
N MET A 57 -3.92 -16.24 -6.01
CA MET A 57 -3.33 -15.02 -5.42
C MET A 57 -2.44 -14.28 -6.42
N THR A 58 -2.29 -12.97 -6.22
CA THR A 58 -1.39 -12.12 -6.97
C THR A 58 0.08 -12.39 -6.60
N PRO A 59 1.04 -12.24 -7.54
CA PRO A 59 2.45 -12.45 -7.22
C PRO A 59 2.94 -11.50 -6.12
N GLU A 60 2.42 -10.28 -6.04
CA GLU A 60 2.72 -9.31 -4.98
C GLU A 60 2.27 -9.80 -3.59
N ALA A 61 1.17 -10.54 -3.51
CA ALA A 61 0.68 -11.11 -2.25
C ALA A 61 1.65 -12.17 -1.72
N ILE A 62 2.18 -12.99 -2.62
CA ILE A 62 3.17 -14.02 -2.28
C ILE A 62 4.48 -13.38 -1.83
N VAL A 63 4.97 -12.37 -2.56
CA VAL A 63 6.17 -11.61 -2.14
C VAL A 63 5.96 -10.93 -0.78
N GLY A 64 4.80 -10.31 -0.57
CA GLY A 64 4.44 -9.70 0.71
C GLY A 64 4.43 -10.71 1.86
N ALA A 65 3.83 -11.89 1.65
CA ALA A 65 3.82 -12.96 2.65
C ALA A 65 5.23 -13.41 3.05
N LEU A 66 6.17 -13.47 2.09
CA LEU A 66 7.56 -13.84 2.32
C LEU A 66 8.43 -12.70 2.87
N THR A 67 8.00 -11.45 2.77
CA THR A 67 8.82 -10.28 3.15
C THR A 67 8.54 -9.84 4.58
N ASP A 68 7.29 -9.57 4.89
CA ASP A 68 6.85 -9.01 6.18
C ASP A 68 5.52 -9.63 6.66
N GLY A 69 5.05 -10.68 5.97
CA GLY A 69 3.81 -11.38 6.28
C GLY A 69 3.99 -12.68 7.05
N SER A 70 3.02 -13.58 6.90
CA SER A 70 2.93 -14.84 7.65
C SER A 70 4.07 -15.81 7.39
N MET A 71 4.79 -15.67 6.28
CA MET A 71 5.93 -16.50 5.89
C MET A 71 7.27 -15.75 5.95
N GLN A 72 7.35 -14.63 6.67
CA GLN A 72 8.57 -13.80 6.74
C GLN A 72 9.79 -14.58 7.26
N GLN A 73 9.60 -15.58 8.13
CA GLN A 73 10.70 -16.42 8.64
C GLN A 73 11.25 -17.36 7.57
N GLN A 74 10.37 -17.91 6.72
CA GLN A 74 10.76 -18.77 5.61
C GLN A 74 11.38 -17.93 4.48
N GLY A 75 10.86 -16.71 4.28
CA GLY A 75 11.40 -15.79 3.29
C GLY A 75 12.69 -15.08 3.72
N SER A 76 13.10 -15.12 5.00
CA SER A 76 14.24 -14.32 5.47
C SER A 76 15.58 -14.70 4.82
N GLU A 77 15.73 -15.95 4.39
CA GLU A 77 16.93 -16.45 3.72
C GLU A 77 16.91 -16.24 2.19
N LEU A 78 15.78 -15.80 1.63
CA LEU A 78 15.60 -15.59 0.21
C LEU A 78 15.99 -14.16 -0.18
N SER A 79 16.69 -14.00 -1.31
CA SER A 79 16.87 -12.67 -1.89
C SER A 79 15.54 -12.10 -2.39
N ALA A 80 15.48 -10.78 -2.65
CA ALA A 80 14.29 -10.17 -3.25
C ALA A 80 13.94 -10.81 -4.61
N ALA A 81 14.97 -11.13 -5.41
CA ALA A 81 14.82 -11.81 -6.69
C ALA A 81 14.30 -13.25 -6.54
N ASP A 82 14.76 -13.99 -5.52
CA ASP A 82 14.25 -15.34 -5.26
C ASP A 82 12.76 -15.30 -4.86
N ARG A 83 12.35 -14.35 -4.01
CA ARG A 83 10.94 -14.18 -3.61
C ARG A 83 10.04 -13.87 -4.81
N GLN A 84 10.52 -13.01 -5.71
CA GLN A 84 9.83 -12.72 -6.98
C GLN A 84 9.72 -13.97 -7.85
N ALA A 85 10.82 -14.68 -8.10
CA ALA A 85 10.82 -15.87 -8.95
C ALA A 85 9.85 -16.95 -8.43
N ILE A 86 9.82 -17.18 -7.11
CA ILE A 86 8.85 -18.09 -6.48
C ILE A 86 7.40 -17.62 -6.70
N ALA A 87 7.13 -16.33 -6.48
CA ALA A 87 5.79 -15.77 -6.65
C ALA A 87 5.28 -15.86 -8.09
N GLU A 88 6.13 -15.55 -9.07
CA GLU A 88 5.78 -15.66 -10.48
C GLU A 88 5.58 -17.12 -10.91
N PHE A 89 6.40 -18.04 -10.40
CA PHE A 89 6.22 -19.48 -10.65
C PHE A 89 4.91 -20.01 -10.07
N ILE A 90 4.59 -19.68 -8.80
CA ILE A 90 3.35 -20.14 -8.16
C ILE A 90 2.13 -19.61 -8.89
N THR A 91 2.13 -18.32 -9.25
CA THR A 91 0.94 -17.64 -9.76
C THR A 91 0.79 -17.68 -11.28
N GLY A 92 1.87 -18.00 -12.01
CA GLY A 92 1.95 -17.90 -13.47
C GLY A 92 1.83 -16.45 -13.99
N ARG A 93 1.99 -15.45 -13.11
CA ARG A 93 1.85 -14.02 -13.41
C ARG A 93 3.15 -13.30 -13.11
N SER A 94 3.56 -12.37 -13.97
CA SER A 94 4.74 -11.53 -13.74
C SER A 94 4.41 -10.34 -12.82
N LEU A 95 5.34 -10.01 -11.93
CA LEU A 95 5.27 -8.80 -11.10
C LEU A 95 5.38 -7.51 -11.94
N ASP A 96 6.02 -7.56 -13.10
CA ASP A 96 6.23 -6.40 -13.97
C ASP A 96 5.02 -6.09 -14.87
N SER A 97 3.87 -6.73 -14.63
CA SER A 97 2.69 -6.49 -15.45
C SER A 97 2.16 -5.06 -15.23
N VAL A 98 2.41 -4.18 -16.21
CA VAL A 98 1.87 -2.80 -16.30
C VAL A 98 0.34 -2.75 -16.14
N ALA A 99 -0.34 -3.87 -16.37
CA ALA A 99 -1.76 -4.04 -16.08
C ALA A 99 -2.07 -3.88 -14.58
N GLY A 100 -1.25 -4.46 -13.69
CA GLY A 100 -1.37 -4.32 -12.23
C GLY A 100 -1.32 -2.86 -11.77
N ASP A 101 -0.38 -2.09 -12.33
CA ASP A 101 -0.17 -0.68 -11.99
C ASP A 101 -1.34 0.24 -12.39
N ARG A 102 -2.10 -0.12 -13.43
CA ARG A 102 -3.26 0.67 -13.92
C ARG A 102 -4.61 0.11 -13.50
N LEU A 103 -4.66 -1.04 -12.82
CA LEU A 103 -5.91 -1.61 -12.34
C LEU A 103 -6.64 -0.65 -11.40
N GLY A 104 -7.90 -0.40 -11.71
CA GLY A 104 -8.80 0.40 -10.88
C GLY A 104 -8.57 1.91 -10.93
N TRP A 105 -7.65 2.46 -11.73
CA TRP A 105 -7.51 3.92 -11.85
C TRP A 105 -8.63 4.55 -12.67
N CYS A 106 -9.05 5.75 -12.30
CA CYS A 106 -10.01 6.51 -13.09
C CYS A 106 -9.41 6.87 -14.45
N ALA A 107 -10.19 6.68 -15.52
CA ALA A 107 -9.74 7.09 -16.85
C ALA A 107 -9.51 8.60 -16.91
N ALA A 108 -8.43 9.02 -17.57
CA ALA A 108 -8.13 10.43 -17.81
C ALA A 108 -9.35 11.13 -18.45
N GLY A 109 -9.81 12.23 -17.84
CA GLY A 109 -10.99 12.99 -18.29
C GLY A 109 -12.36 12.43 -17.84
N ARG A 110 -12.42 11.30 -17.11
CA ARG A 110 -13.66 10.77 -16.50
C ARG A 110 -13.67 10.81 -14.97
N ALA A 111 -12.53 11.13 -14.36
CA ALA A 111 -12.44 11.41 -12.93
C ALA A 111 -13.31 12.66 -12.60
N ALA A 112 -14.31 12.51 -11.74
CA ALA A 112 -15.03 13.66 -11.23
C ALA A 112 -14.05 14.59 -10.48
N ALA A 113 -14.15 15.89 -10.73
CA ALA A 113 -13.36 16.87 -10.00
C ALA A 113 -13.73 16.83 -8.50
N TRP A 114 -12.76 17.15 -7.65
CA TRP A 114 -13.02 17.34 -6.22
C TRP A 114 -14.05 18.45 -6.04
N SER A 115 -15.18 18.14 -5.41
CA SER A 115 -16.29 19.11 -5.27
C SER A 115 -16.23 19.92 -3.97
N GLY A 116 -15.20 19.73 -3.14
CA GLY A 116 -15.02 20.46 -1.88
C GLY A 116 -15.74 19.83 -0.69
N LEU A 117 -15.36 20.25 0.52
CA LEU A 117 -15.90 19.73 1.78
C LEU A 117 -17.38 20.04 1.99
N ASP A 118 -17.87 21.11 1.39
CA ASP A 118 -19.25 21.60 1.55
C ASP A 118 -20.23 20.91 0.58
N SER A 119 -19.78 19.88 -0.15
CA SER A 119 -20.56 19.21 -1.20
C SER A 119 -20.89 17.75 -0.85
N GLY A 120 -22.18 17.42 -0.90
CA GLY A 120 -22.67 16.05 -0.70
C GLY A 120 -22.59 15.58 0.76
N PRO A 121 -22.42 14.26 1.01
CA PRO A 121 -22.20 13.73 2.35
C PRO A 121 -20.98 14.39 3.02
N ALA A 122 -21.14 14.82 4.27
CA ALA A 122 -20.09 15.48 5.05
C ALA A 122 -19.37 14.52 6.01
N TRP A 123 -19.18 13.25 5.61
CA TRP A 123 -18.44 12.28 6.42
C TRP A 123 -16.95 12.53 6.27
N ASN A 124 -16.45 13.57 6.94
CA ASN A 124 -15.07 14.04 6.86
C ASN A 124 -14.19 13.55 8.02
N GLY A 125 -14.60 12.53 8.78
CA GLY A 125 -13.82 11.98 9.88
C GLY A 125 -14.52 10.86 10.65
N TRP A 126 -14.24 10.79 11.96
CA TRP A 126 -14.71 9.72 12.85
C TRP A 126 -16.24 9.67 12.94
N GLY A 127 -16.95 10.78 12.82
CA GLY A 127 -18.41 10.83 12.72
C GLY A 127 -18.87 11.85 11.68
N VAL A 128 -20.18 11.96 11.47
CA VAL A 128 -20.75 12.95 10.53
C VAL A 128 -20.82 14.37 11.12
N ASP A 129 -20.72 14.49 12.45
CA ASP A 129 -20.80 15.75 13.18
C ASP A 129 -19.87 15.77 14.40
N ILE A 130 -19.83 16.92 15.09
CA ILE A 130 -19.05 17.11 16.32
C ILE A 130 -19.55 16.29 17.50
N ALA A 131 -20.79 15.78 17.44
CA ALA A 131 -21.35 14.88 18.43
C ALA A 131 -20.95 13.42 18.16
N ASN A 132 -20.17 13.17 17.09
CA ASN A 132 -19.72 11.85 16.66
C ASN A 132 -20.89 10.91 16.34
N THR A 133 -21.97 11.45 15.77
CA THR A 133 -23.12 10.68 15.31
C THR A 133 -22.69 9.65 14.25
N ARG A 134 -23.26 8.44 14.35
CA ARG A 134 -22.90 7.25 13.54
C ARG A 134 -23.97 6.83 12.54
N ASN A 135 -24.90 7.73 12.23
CA ASN A 135 -25.87 7.54 11.17
C ASN A 135 -25.79 8.72 10.19
N GLN A 136 -26.26 8.50 8.97
CA GLN A 136 -26.42 9.56 8.00
C GLN A 136 -27.81 10.18 8.19
N PRO A 137 -27.94 11.49 8.43
CA PRO A 137 -29.25 12.15 8.52
C PRO A 137 -30.05 11.95 7.24
N ALA A 138 -31.38 11.80 7.36
CA ALA A 138 -32.27 11.54 6.22
C ALA A 138 -32.12 12.57 5.08
N GLN A 139 -31.88 13.83 5.44
CA GLN A 139 -31.63 14.95 4.51
C GLN A 139 -30.42 14.69 3.58
N HIS A 140 -29.41 13.96 4.06
CA HIS A 140 -28.19 13.64 3.31
C HIS A 140 -28.14 12.19 2.84
N ALA A 141 -28.97 11.31 3.40
CA ALA A 141 -29.02 9.89 3.01
C ALA A 141 -29.68 9.73 1.64
N GLY A 142 -30.73 10.51 1.35
CA GLY A 142 -31.47 10.41 0.09
C GLY A 142 -32.10 9.03 -0.15
N LEU A 143 -32.32 8.26 0.93
CA LEU A 143 -32.90 6.92 0.91
C LEU A 143 -34.06 6.84 1.89
N ASN A 144 -35.12 6.13 1.51
CA ASN A 144 -36.24 5.77 2.38
C ASN A 144 -36.38 4.24 2.49
N ALA A 145 -37.32 3.78 3.32
CA ALA A 145 -37.53 2.35 3.56
C ALA A 145 -37.94 1.57 2.29
N GLU A 146 -38.59 2.23 1.32
CA GLU A 146 -39.05 1.62 0.07
C GLU A 146 -37.93 1.44 -0.95
N ASP A 147 -36.80 2.13 -0.76
CA ASP A 147 -35.61 1.99 -1.61
C ASP A 147 -34.77 0.77 -1.22
N ILE A 148 -34.78 0.40 0.07
CA ILE A 148 -33.97 -0.70 0.63
C ILE A 148 -34.10 -2.01 -0.16
N PRO A 149 -35.30 -2.53 -0.50
CA PRO A 149 -35.42 -3.78 -1.26
C PRO A 149 -34.97 -3.67 -2.72
N LYS A 150 -34.75 -2.45 -3.24
CA LYS A 150 -34.30 -2.18 -4.62
C LYS A 150 -32.79 -2.02 -4.73
N LEU A 151 -32.07 -1.97 -3.60
CA LEU A 151 -30.63 -1.76 -3.58
C LEU A 151 -29.89 -2.96 -4.18
N THR A 152 -28.92 -2.67 -5.04
CA THR A 152 -28.02 -3.65 -5.64
C THR A 152 -26.58 -3.19 -5.47
N LEU A 153 -25.64 -4.14 -5.49
CA LEU A 153 -24.21 -3.81 -5.46
C LEU A 153 -23.85 -3.00 -6.70
N LYS A 154 -23.43 -1.75 -6.49
CA LYS A 154 -23.02 -0.87 -7.61
C LYS A 154 -21.59 -1.15 -8.08
N TRP A 155 -20.66 -1.28 -7.14
CA TRP A 155 -19.26 -1.59 -7.39
C TRP A 155 -18.63 -2.18 -6.12
N ALA A 156 -17.54 -2.91 -6.29
CA ALA A 156 -16.71 -3.40 -5.19
C ALA A 156 -15.25 -3.02 -5.45
N PHE A 157 -14.54 -2.67 -4.38
CA PHE A 157 -13.12 -2.36 -4.42
C PHE A 157 -12.36 -3.36 -3.55
N GLY A 158 -11.42 -4.08 -4.17
CA GLY A 158 -10.54 -5.01 -3.48
C GLY A 158 -9.21 -4.35 -3.14
N TYR A 159 -8.78 -4.47 -1.89
CA TYR A 159 -7.43 -4.07 -1.49
C TYR A 159 -6.42 -5.10 -2.00
N PRO A 160 -5.46 -4.70 -2.85
CA PRO A 160 -4.38 -5.58 -3.26
C PRO A 160 -3.67 -6.15 -2.04
N ASN A 161 -3.49 -7.46 -1.99
CA ASN A 161 -2.66 -8.13 -0.98
C ASN A 161 -3.07 -7.88 0.49
N ALA A 162 -4.30 -7.41 0.73
CA ALA A 162 -4.83 -7.22 2.08
C ALA A 162 -6.09 -8.06 2.27
N ASN A 163 -6.18 -8.69 3.45
CA ASN A 163 -7.30 -9.55 3.82
C ASN A 163 -8.28 -8.87 4.79
N SER A 164 -8.08 -7.57 5.06
CA SER A 164 -8.87 -6.83 6.04
C SER A 164 -9.02 -5.36 5.64
N ALA A 165 -10.28 -4.91 5.59
CA ALA A 165 -10.65 -3.50 5.43
C ALA A 165 -10.94 -2.92 6.83
N GLN A 166 -9.92 -2.37 7.48
CA GLN A 166 -10.05 -1.91 8.88
C GLN A 166 -10.26 -0.42 9.05
N SER A 167 -10.00 0.37 8.01
CA SER A 167 -10.21 1.82 8.06
C SER A 167 -11.71 2.12 7.96
N GLN A 168 -12.14 3.12 8.74
CA GLN A 168 -13.47 3.69 8.57
C GLN A 168 -13.49 4.52 7.28
N PRO A 169 -14.45 4.29 6.36
CA PRO A 169 -14.57 5.06 5.14
C PRO A 169 -14.99 6.51 5.44
N THR A 170 -14.36 7.43 4.73
CA THR A 170 -14.65 8.87 4.78
C THR A 170 -15.18 9.29 3.42
N VAL A 171 -16.38 9.84 3.35
CA VAL A 171 -17.05 10.19 2.08
C VAL A 171 -17.37 11.68 2.09
N VAL A 172 -16.70 12.41 1.22
CA VAL A 172 -16.86 13.87 1.09
C VAL A 172 -16.28 14.35 -0.25
N GLY A 173 -16.80 15.44 -0.80
CA GLY A 173 -16.24 16.06 -2.00
C GLY A 173 -16.28 15.17 -3.25
N GLY A 174 -17.29 14.28 -3.33
CA GLY A 174 -17.45 13.31 -4.41
C GLY A 174 -16.49 12.11 -4.33
N ARG A 175 -15.68 12.03 -3.26
CA ARG A 175 -14.68 10.98 -3.08
C ARG A 175 -14.97 10.12 -1.86
N LEU A 176 -14.50 8.88 -1.94
CA LEU A 176 -14.42 7.93 -0.84
C LEU A 176 -12.95 7.72 -0.50
N PHE A 177 -12.57 8.02 0.73
CA PHE A 177 -11.23 7.79 1.24
C PHE A 177 -11.24 6.57 2.15
N VAL A 178 -10.33 5.66 1.86
CA VAL A 178 -10.17 4.41 2.61
C VAL A 178 -8.69 4.03 2.67
N ALA A 179 -8.34 3.24 3.67
CA ALA A 179 -6.99 2.71 3.84
C ALA A 179 -6.96 1.21 4.13
N SER A 180 -5.83 0.61 3.76
CA SER A 180 -5.51 -0.79 3.87
C SER A 180 -4.67 -1.09 5.11
N GLN A 181 -4.76 -2.34 5.58
CA GLN A 181 -3.87 -2.88 6.61
C GLN A 181 -2.39 -2.86 6.19
N ARG A 182 -2.10 -2.78 4.89
CA ARG A 182 -0.73 -2.71 4.34
C ARG A 182 -0.20 -1.27 4.25
N GLY A 183 -1.02 -0.27 4.56
CA GLY A 183 -0.62 1.14 4.57
C GLY A 183 -1.00 1.91 3.31
N GLU A 184 -1.61 1.27 2.32
CA GLU A 184 -2.12 1.98 1.15
C GLU A 184 -3.35 2.81 1.54
N VAL A 185 -3.35 4.08 1.18
CA VAL A 185 -4.47 5.02 1.35
C VAL A 185 -4.96 5.40 -0.04
N TYR A 186 -6.26 5.29 -0.26
CA TYR A 186 -6.90 5.51 -1.55
C TYR A 186 -7.87 6.67 -1.48
N ALA A 187 -7.91 7.49 -2.52
CA ALA A 187 -9.08 8.28 -2.86
C ALA A 187 -9.76 7.68 -4.07
N LEU A 188 -10.98 7.21 -3.86
CA LEU A 188 -11.82 6.60 -4.86
C LEU A 188 -12.91 7.59 -5.30
N ASP A 189 -13.32 7.53 -6.55
CA ASP A 189 -14.55 8.19 -7.01
C ASP A 189 -15.75 7.50 -6.34
N ALA A 190 -16.57 8.24 -5.60
CA ALA A 190 -17.65 7.64 -4.82
C ALA A 190 -18.73 6.98 -5.71
N LYS A 191 -18.84 7.38 -6.99
CA LYS A 191 -19.86 6.87 -7.90
C LYS A 191 -19.43 5.58 -8.59
N THR A 192 -18.14 5.41 -8.86
CA THR A 192 -17.59 4.36 -9.73
C THR A 192 -16.60 3.43 -9.03
N GLY A 193 -16.02 3.85 -7.90
CA GLY A 193 -15.01 3.09 -7.16
C GLY A 193 -13.61 3.13 -7.78
N CYS A 194 -13.38 3.92 -8.83
CA CYS A 194 -12.05 4.05 -9.43
C CYS A 194 -11.12 4.94 -8.59
N LYS A 195 -9.82 4.65 -8.57
CA LYS A 195 -8.77 5.40 -7.88
C LYS A 195 -8.47 6.71 -8.61
N HIS A 196 -8.60 7.82 -7.90
CA HIS A 196 -8.01 9.10 -8.29
C HIS A 196 -6.53 9.16 -7.94
N TRP A 197 -6.19 8.68 -6.75
CA TRP A 197 -4.83 8.58 -6.27
C TRP A 197 -4.70 7.45 -5.25
N MET A 198 -3.45 7.04 -5.03
CA MET A 198 -3.04 6.12 -3.98
C MET A 198 -1.78 6.67 -3.32
N TYR A 199 -1.68 6.53 -2.01
CA TYR A 199 -0.50 6.87 -1.22
C TYR A 199 -0.08 5.68 -0.36
N GLU A 200 1.21 5.36 -0.33
CA GLU A 200 1.77 4.29 0.49
C GLU A 200 2.34 4.84 1.79
N ALA A 201 1.64 4.59 2.90
CA ALA A 201 2.16 4.84 4.24
C ALA A 201 3.20 3.78 4.62
N GLN A 202 3.97 4.04 5.68
CA GLN A 202 5.03 3.11 6.10
C GLN A 202 4.54 1.89 6.86
N SER A 203 3.28 1.91 7.28
CA SER A 203 2.65 0.84 8.03
C SER A 203 1.14 0.90 7.85
N GLY A 204 0.45 -0.15 8.31
CA GLY A 204 -1.00 -0.24 8.22
C GLY A 204 -1.71 0.97 8.81
N VAL A 205 -2.74 1.43 8.11
CA VAL A 205 -3.58 2.56 8.53
C VAL A 205 -4.94 2.01 8.93
N ARG A 206 -5.27 2.14 10.22
CA ARG A 206 -6.55 1.70 10.79
C ARG A 206 -7.44 2.86 11.23
N SER A 207 -6.88 4.06 11.41
CA SER A 207 -7.66 5.24 11.82
C SER A 207 -8.72 5.58 10.77
N ALA A 208 -9.79 6.27 11.18
CA ALA A 208 -10.58 6.99 10.20
C ALA A 208 -9.70 8.07 9.56
N ILE A 209 -9.95 8.32 8.27
CA ILE A 209 -9.29 9.37 7.55
C ILE A 209 -10.05 10.67 7.83
N SER A 210 -9.40 11.66 8.43
CA SER A 210 -10.03 12.95 8.73
C SER A 210 -9.68 13.95 7.64
N ILE A 211 -10.65 14.71 7.16
CA ILE A 211 -10.45 15.71 6.11
C ILE A 211 -10.91 17.07 6.61
N ALA A 212 -10.00 18.04 6.58
CA ALA A 212 -10.27 19.38 7.05
C ALA A 212 -9.80 20.41 6.02
N ARG A 213 -10.52 21.54 5.99
CA ARG A 213 -10.08 22.73 5.27
C ARG A 213 -9.02 23.43 6.11
N ILE A 214 -7.85 23.70 5.53
CA ILE A 214 -6.79 24.45 6.20
C ILE A 214 -6.72 25.92 5.73
N ASP A 215 -7.19 26.22 4.53
CA ASP A 215 -7.38 27.58 3.99
C ASP A 215 -8.45 27.60 2.89
N GLU A 216 -8.69 28.75 2.25
CA GLU A 216 -9.77 28.95 1.28
C GLU A 216 -9.74 28.02 0.06
N GLY A 217 -8.63 27.34 -0.21
CA GLY A 217 -8.48 26.47 -1.38
C GLY A 217 -8.09 25.03 -1.09
N ARG A 218 -7.55 24.70 0.10
CA ARG A 218 -6.92 23.40 0.36
C ARG A 218 -7.66 22.58 1.39
N SER A 219 -8.03 21.37 0.97
CA SER A 219 -8.55 20.32 1.82
C SER A 219 -7.45 19.30 2.08
N VAL A 220 -7.19 18.98 3.34
CA VAL A 220 -6.10 18.09 3.74
C VAL A 220 -6.65 16.85 4.42
N VAL A 221 -6.07 15.72 4.02
CA VAL A 221 -6.33 14.39 4.51
C VAL A 221 -5.33 14.07 5.61
N PHE A 222 -5.83 13.75 6.80
CA PHE A 222 -5.05 13.39 7.98
C PHE A 222 -5.32 11.95 8.37
N PHE A 223 -4.24 11.21 8.61
CA PHE A 223 -4.32 9.83 9.13
C PHE A 223 -3.04 9.45 9.86
N GLY A 224 -3.12 8.39 10.66
CA GLY A 224 -1.98 7.81 11.35
C GLY A 224 -1.76 6.35 10.99
N ASP A 225 -0.50 5.91 11.01
CA ASP A 225 -0.13 4.51 10.82
C ASP A 225 0.21 3.80 12.15
N PHE A 226 0.36 2.47 12.12
CA PHE A 226 0.78 1.70 13.30
C PHE A 226 2.19 2.03 13.81
N ASN A 227 3.01 2.73 13.03
CA ASN A 227 4.35 3.16 13.42
C ASN A 227 4.35 4.54 14.09
N ALA A 228 3.17 5.06 14.45
CA ALA A 228 3.00 6.37 15.07
C ALA A 228 3.48 7.55 14.21
N HIS A 229 3.39 7.39 12.88
CA HIS A 229 3.46 8.52 11.96
C HIS A 229 2.09 9.17 11.83
N VAL A 230 2.09 10.49 11.73
CA VAL A 230 0.95 11.26 11.27
C VAL A 230 1.28 11.85 9.90
N TYR A 231 0.34 11.68 8.97
CA TYR A 231 0.41 12.16 7.61
C TYR A 231 -0.61 13.26 7.39
N ALA A 232 -0.26 14.19 6.51
CA ALA A 232 -1.12 15.24 6.00
C ALA A 232 -0.89 15.34 4.49
N LEU A 233 -1.91 15.03 3.70
CA LEU A 233 -1.85 15.00 2.24
C LEU A 233 -2.92 15.90 1.64
N ASP A 234 -2.67 16.47 0.48
CA ASP A 234 -3.70 17.16 -0.28
C ASP A 234 -4.83 16.18 -0.68
N ALA A 235 -6.08 16.55 -0.44
CA ALA A 235 -7.22 15.66 -0.70
C ALA A 235 -7.47 15.42 -2.19
N GLU A 236 -7.09 16.38 -3.05
CA GLU A 236 -7.31 16.30 -4.48
C GLU A 236 -6.24 15.43 -5.17
N THR A 237 -4.99 15.54 -4.74
CA THR A 237 -3.82 15.02 -5.47
C THR A 237 -3.00 13.99 -4.70
N ALA A 238 -3.22 13.83 -3.39
CA ALA A 238 -2.33 13.16 -2.43
C ALA A 238 -0.92 13.78 -2.32
N TRP A 239 -0.67 14.94 -2.93
CA TRP A 239 0.64 15.55 -2.86
C TRP A 239 0.93 16.10 -1.46
N SER A 240 2.10 15.80 -0.92
CA SER A 240 2.52 16.16 0.45
C SER A 240 3.39 17.41 0.55
N PHE A 241 3.55 18.20 -0.52
CA PHE A 241 4.46 19.35 -0.49
C PHE A 241 4.06 20.39 0.57
N GLY A 242 4.79 20.37 1.69
CA GLY A 242 4.68 21.33 2.79
C GLY A 242 3.70 20.99 3.92
N LEU A 243 3.10 19.78 3.96
CA LEU A 243 2.05 19.44 4.93
C LEU A 243 2.54 18.67 6.18
N TRP A 244 3.81 18.26 6.21
CA TRP A 244 4.51 17.62 7.35
C TRP A 244 4.23 16.12 7.56
N ARG A 245 5.28 15.42 8.01
CA ARG A 245 5.21 14.09 8.61
C ARG A 245 5.82 14.19 10.01
N LEU A 246 5.05 13.85 11.04
CA LEU A 246 5.50 13.90 12.43
C LEU A 246 5.51 12.48 13.01
N MET A 247 6.63 12.07 13.61
CA MET A 247 6.66 10.90 14.50
C MET A 247 6.18 11.33 15.89
N THR A 248 5.11 10.74 16.39
CA THR A 248 4.47 11.17 17.64
C THR A 248 5.02 10.46 18.89
N THR A 249 6.32 10.11 18.91
CA THR A 249 7.11 9.45 19.99
C THR A 249 7.19 7.92 19.95
N LYS A 250 8.39 7.38 20.23
CA LYS A 250 8.67 5.95 20.44
C LYS A 250 8.38 5.61 21.91
N ALA A 251 7.13 5.26 22.24
CA ALA A 251 6.82 4.75 23.57
C ALA A 251 7.15 3.24 23.66
N PRO A 252 7.85 2.75 24.71
CA PRO A 252 8.04 1.33 24.91
C PRO A 252 6.69 0.62 25.10
N ALA A 253 6.55 -0.56 24.51
CA ALA A 253 5.31 -1.32 24.32
C ALA A 253 4.51 -1.67 25.60
N SER A 254 5.02 -1.34 26.80
CA SER A 254 4.41 -1.69 28.09
C SER A 254 3.35 -0.70 28.60
N ARG A 255 3.09 0.42 27.89
CA ARG A 255 2.08 1.43 28.30
C ARG A 255 1.18 1.89 27.14
N ALA A 256 0.63 0.95 26.37
CA ALA A 256 -0.45 1.27 25.44
C ALA A 256 -1.79 1.46 26.19
N ARG A 257 -2.03 2.64 26.78
CA ARG A 257 -3.40 3.07 27.06
C ARG A 257 -3.98 3.63 25.75
N ARG A 258 -5.23 3.29 25.44
CA ARG A 258 -5.96 3.77 24.26
C ARG A 258 -5.90 5.30 24.22
N CYS A 259 -5.02 5.86 23.40
CA CYS A 259 -5.10 7.26 23.04
C CYS A 259 -6.05 7.36 21.85
N CYS A 260 -7.30 7.77 22.11
CA CYS A 260 -8.07 8.47 21.09
C CYS A 260 -7.30 9.75 20.79
N MET A 261 -6.77 9.88 19.57
CA MET A 261 -6.02 11.07 19.19
C MET A 261 -6.99 12.08 18.57
N THR A 262 -7.34 13.11 19.33
CA THR A 262 -8.01 14.30 18.81
C THR A 262 -6.96 15.19 18.16
N VAL A 263 -7.01 15.34 16.84
CA VAL A 263 -6.25 16.38 16.13
C VAL A 263 -6.99 17.70 16.37
N VAL A 264 -6.52 18.49 17.33
CA VAL A 264 -7.02 19.86 17.54
C VAL A 264 -6.22 20.79 16.61
N LEU A 265 -6.82 21.15 15.48
CA LEU A 265 -6.35 22.25 14.65
C LEU A 265 -6.84 23.56 15.29
N CYS A 266 -6.03 24.16 16.15
CA CYS A 266 -6.23 25.57 16.52
C CYS A 266 -5.79 26.43 15.33
N SER A 267 -6.75 27.18 14.78
CA SER A 267 -6.51 28.19 13.75
C SER A 267 -5.36 29.11 14.14
N GLY A 268 -4.24 29.04 13.39
CA GLY A 268 -3.27 30.13 13.32
C GLY A 268 -2.09 30.15 14.30
N LEU A 269 -1.68 29.04 14.94
CA LEU A 269 -0.46 29.06 15.78
C LEU A 269 0.58 28.00 15.35
N ILE A 270 1.70 28.50 14.83
CA ILE A 270 2.98 27.77 14.73
C ILE A 270 3.26 27.15 16.11
N ILE A 271 3.22 25.82 16.22
CA ILE A 271 3.62 25.11 17.44
C ILE A 271 5.13 25.26 17.60
N ARG A 272 5.57 26.36 18.23
CA ARG A 272 6.89 26.41 18.87
C ARG A 272 6.89 25.37 19.99
N ARG A 273 7.97 24.59 20.06
CA ARG A 273 8.24 23.60 21.11
C ARG A 273 7.94 24.19 22.50
N GLY A 274 6.83 23.79 23.11
CA GLY A 274 6.57 23.99 24.53
C GLY A 274 7.11 22.78 25.28
N ALA A 275 8.11 22.99 26.14
CA ALA A 275 8.62 21.96 27.03
C ALA A 275 7.51 21.48 27.99
N CYS A 276 7.39 20.17 28.18
CA CYS A 276 6.62 19.60 29.27
C CYS A 276 7.22 20.07 30.61
N ARG A 277 6.37 20.64 31.47
CA ARG A 277 6.51 20.48 32.92
C ARG A 277 5.42 19.53 33.39
#